data_AF-A0AAE0GA37-F1
#
_entry.id   AF-A0AAE0GA37-F1
#
_cell.length_a   1.000
_cell.length_b   1.000
_cell.length_c   1.000
_cell.angle_alpha   90.00
_cell.angle_beta   90.00
_cell.angle_gamma   90.00
#
_symmetry.space_group_name_H-M   'P 1'
#
loop_
_entity.id
_entity.type
_entity.pdbx_description
1 polymer ?
#
loop_
_entity_poly.entity_id
_entity_poly.type
_entity_poly.pdbx_seq_one_letter_code
_entity_poly.pdbx_strand_id
1 'polypeptide(L)'
;MAQTVFSAVKSIFEKEGSDIGPVPETLQTFVSTQSNEQEAYKLLANELGDAISTRMERNGTGTEKCGLCRWFYGWFQSGNEGMQFFVLRYVPVMAWLYLSRSAVDVNVAGFEACLKLICNDLAAQKTGTAAFSIPDLAVPSDFHSDNHSASAATNTFAFKDCDPRSPSSETELLGNAAVKPVERPLLCVGALQQILPRLHLLPEAGLLQICTLGA
;
A
#
# COMPACT_ATOMS: atom_id res chain seq x y z
N MET A 1 28.94 3.21 -7.65
CA MET A 1 27.92 2.67 -8.58
C MET A 1 26.51 3.07 -8.14
N ALA A 2 26.10 2.81 -6.89
CA ALA A 2 24.78 3.17 -6.36
C ALA A 2 24.43 4.67 -6.47
N GLN A 3 25.32 5.59 -6.09
CA GLN A 3 25.10 7.04 -6.20
C GLN A 3 24.77 7.51 -7.63
N THR A 4 25.45 6.92 -8.62
CA THR A 4 25.24 7.22 -10.05
C THR A 4 23.87 6.73 -10.52
N VAL A 5 23.42 5.57 -10.02
CA VAL A 5 22.09 5.03 -10.29
C VAL A 5 21.01 5.94 -9.69
N PHE A 6 21.15 6.37 -8.42
CA PHE A 6 20.17 7.26 -7.79
C PHE A 6 20.12 8.64 -8.44
N SER A 7 21.27 9.23 -8.78
CA SER A 7 21.31 10.51 -9.49
C SER A 7 20.63 10.41 -10.87
N ALA A 8 20.89 9.34 -11.62
CA ALA A 8 20.24 9.11 -12.90
C ALA A 8 18.71 8.97 -12.72
N VAL A 9 18.27 8.16 -11.77
CA VAL A 9 16.83 7.94 -11.49
C VAL A 9 16.14 9.21 -11.01
N LYS A 10 16.78 9.98 -10.11
CA LYS A 10 16.27 11.26 -9.62
C LYS A 10 16.07 12.25 -10.77
N SER A 11 17.04 12.34 -11.68
CA SER A 11 16.92 13.19 -12.88
C SER A 11 15.73 12.80 -13.76
N ILE A 12 15.36 11.52 -13.78
CA ILE A 12 14.22 11.03 -14.55
C ILE A 12 12.89 11.46 -13.89
N PHE A 13 12.79 11.44 -12.56
CA PHE A 13 11.61 11.94 -11.85
C PHE A 13 11.43 13.46 -11.96
N GLU A 14 12.55 14.18 -12.00
CA GLU A 14 12.56 15.64 -12.09
C GLU A 14 12.14 16.15 -13.48
N LYS A 15 12.48 15.41 -14.56
CA LYS A 15 12.11 15.74 -15.95
C LYS A 15 10.61 15.99 -16.10
N GLU A 16 10.25 17.13 -16.70
CA GLU A 16 8.87 17.43 -17.08
C GLU A 16 8.47 16.61 -18.32
N GLY A 17 7.37 15.86 -18.22
CA GLY A 17 6.87 15.00 -19.29
C GLY A 17 6.15 13.76 -18.77
N SER A 18 5.02 13.40 -19.39
CA SER A 18 4.24 12.20 -19.03
C SER A 18 4.97 10.90 -19.38
N ASP A 19 5.79 10.96 -20.43
CA ASP A 19 6.53 9.84 -21.00
C ASP A 19 7.88 9.67 -20.32
N ILE A 20 7.82 9.08 -19.14
CA ILE A 20 9.01 8.60 -18.45
C ILE A 20 9.30 7.24 -19.08
N GLY A 21 10.48 7.10 -19.72
CA GLY A 21 10.87 5.96 -20.55
C GLY A 21 10.82 4.57 -19.86
N PRO A 22 11.33 3.51 -20.51
CA PRO A 22 11.26 2.16 -19.96
C PRO A 22 11.85 2.14 -18.55
N VAL A 23 11.22 1.32 -17.71
CA VAL A 23 11.55 1.02 -16.31
C VAL A 23 13.03 1.25 -16.04
N PRO A 24 13.43 1.94 -14.95
CA PRO A 24 14.78 1.76 -14.46
C PRO A 24 14.87 0.32 -13.96
N GLU A 25 15.09 -0.64 -14.87
CA GLU A 25 15.49 -2.02 -14.56
C GLU A 25 16.70 -1.97 -13.62
N THR A 26 17.49 -0.89 -13.71
CA THR A 26 18.54 -0.50 -12.78
C THR A 26 18.12 -0.44 -11.31
N LEU A 27 16.89 -0.02 -10.98
CA LEU A 27 16.40 -0.03 -9.60
C LEU A 27 15.99 -1.42 -9.14
N GLN A 28 15.27 -2.17 -10.00
CA GLN A 28 14.87 -3.55 -9.66
C GLN A 28 16.11 -4.43 -9.49
N THR A 29 17.04 -4.36 -10.44
CA THR A 29 18.34 -5.05 -10.34
C THR A 29 19.15 -4.57 -9.13
N PHE A 30 19.17 -3.27 -8.82
CA PHE A 30 19.83 -2.79 -7.60
C PHE A 30 19.25 -3.47 -6.35
N VAL A 31 17.93 -3.50 -6.18
CA VAL A 31 17.30 -4.14 -5.02
C VAL A 31 17.56 -5.65 -5.00
N SER A 32 17.44 -6.32 -6.14
CA SER A 32 17.72 -7.76 -6.25
C SER A 32 19.19 -8.12 -5.99
N THR A 33 20.12 -7.17 -6.14
CA THR A 33 21.54 -7.37 -5.80
C THR A 33 21.87 -7.11 -4.33
N GLN A 34 20.96 -6.53 -3.54
CA GLN A 34 21.19 -6.32 -2.12
C GLN A 34 20.93 -7.61 -1.34
N SER A 35 21.78 -7.87 -0.33
CA SER A 35 21.62 -9.02 0.57
C SER A 35 20.48 -8.84 1.57
N ASN A 36 20.06 -7.60 1.83
CA ASN A 36 18.99 -7.25 2.76
C ASN A 36 17.98 -6.31 2.09
N GLU A 37 16.79 -6.83 1.79
CA GLU A 37 15.74 -6.08 1.10
C GLU A 37 15.21 -4.89 1.93
N GLN A 38 15.25 -4.98 3.27
CA GLN A 38 14.81 -3.88 4.14
C GLN A 38 15.79 -2.70 4.12
N GLU A 39 17.09 -2.97 4.03
CA GLU A 39 18.10 -1.92 3.88
C GLU A 39 18.04 -1.28 2.50
N ALA A 40 17.84 -2.10 1.46
CA ALA A 40 17.64 -1.62 0.09
C ALA A 40 16.45 -0.65 0.00
N TYR A 41 15.32 -1.01 0.62
CA TYR A 41 14.15 -0.16 0.72
C TYR A 41 14.43 1.15 1.48
N LYS A 42 15.05 1.10 2.67
CA LYS A 42 15.35 2.30 3.45
C LYS A 42 16.22 3.27 2.67
N LEU A 43 17.20 2.75 1.93
CA LEU A 43 18.09 3.55 1.10
C LEU A 43 17.34 4.18 -0.08
N LEU A 44 16.46 3.42 -0.75
CA LEU A 44 15.57 3.95 -1.80
C LEU A 44 14.65 5.05 -1.26
N ALA A 45 14.06 4.84 -0.10
CA ALA A 45 13.14 5.79 0.52
C ALA A 45 13.85 7.11 0.88
N ASN A 46 15.10 7.06 1.33
CA ASN A 46 15.88 8.26 1.64
C ASN A 46 16.36 9.00 0.39
N GLU A 47 16.83 8.28 -0.64
CA GLU A 47 17.43 8.90 -1.82
C GLU A 47 16.38 9.40 -2.84
N LEU A 48 15.26 8.70 -2.98
CA LEU A 48 14.24 8.98 -3.99
C LEU A 48 12.91 9.47 -3.42
N GLY A 49 12.72 9.40 -2.10
CA GLY A 49 11.49 9.76 -1.39
C GLY A 49 10.91 11.10 -1.83
N ASP A 50 11.67 12.15 -1.62
CA ASP A 50 11.24 13.53 -1.86
C ASP A 50 10.99 13.82 -3.34
N ALA A 51 11.81 13.25 -4.23
CA ALA A 51 11.67 13.40 -5.67
C ALA A 51 10.36 12.76 -6.17
N ILE A 52 10.02 11.58 -5.64
CA ILE A 52 8.78 10.87 -5.99
C ILE A 52 7.56 11.59 -5.38
N SER A 53 7.61 12.01 -4.12
CA SER A 53 6.50 12.75 -3.50
C SER A 53 6.21 14.06 -4.24
N THR A 54 7.26 14.84 -4.55
CA THR A 54 7.12 16.07 -5.35
C THR A 54 6.53 15.77 -6.73
N ARG A 55 6.91 14.64 -7.34
CA ARG A 55 6.37 14.21 -8.64
C ARG A 55 4.89 13.81 -8.55
N MET A 56 4.47 13.18 -7.46
CA MET A 56 3.07 12.77 -7.24
C MET A 56 2.13 13.97 -7.14
N GLU A 57 2.57 15.04 -6.48
CA GLU A 57 1.79 16.26 -6.29
C GLU A 57 1.58 17.06 -7.58
N ARG A 58 2.43 16.90 -8.59
CA ARG A 58 2.27 17.57 -9.91
C ARG A 58 0.93 17.22 -10.58
N ASN A 59 0.40 18.18 -11.31
CA ASN A 59 -0.80 18.00 -12.14
C ASN A 59 -0.52 17.01 -13.29
N GLY A 60 -1.48 16.14 -13.59
CA GLY A 60 -1.36 15.10 -14.63
C GLY A 60 -0.73 13.78 -14.17
N THR A 61 -0.18 13.73 -12.95
CA THR A 61 0.21 12.46 -12.30
C THR A 61 -1.04 11.66 -11.93
N GLY A 62 -1.02 10.35 -12.11
CA GLY A 62 -2.20 9.49 -11.88
C GLY A 62 -3.04 9.17 -13.11
N THR A 63 -2.74 9.75 -14.27
CA THR A 63 -3.40 9.41 -15.55
C THR A 63 -2.92 8.05 -16.08
N GLU A 64 -3.65 7.48 -17.04
CA GLU A 64 -3.29 6.21 -17.72
C GLU A 64 -1.88 6.22 -18.35
N LYS A 65 -1.40 7.40 -18.77
CA LYS A 65 -0.10 7.58 -19.43
C LYS A 65 1.02 7.91 -18.45
N CYS A 66 0.72 8.03 -17.16
CA CYS A 66 1.70 8.39 -16.15
C CYS A 66 2.75 7.29 -15.99
N GLY A 67 3.99 7.59 -16.41
CA GLY A 67 5.12 6.65 -16.25
C GLY A 67 5.34 6.20 -14.80
N LEU A 68 5.13 7.08 -13.81
CA LEU A 68 5.24 6.74 -12.39
C LEU A 68 4.23 5.64 -11.98
N CYS A 69 2.97 5.76 -12.40
CA CYS A 69 1.95 4.75 -12.10
C CYS A 69 2.30 3.40 -12.74
N ARG A 70 2.78 3.41 -13.98
CA ARG A 70 3.25 2.19 -14.66
C ARG A 70 4.39 1.52 -13.91
N TRP A 71 5.31 2.31 -13.35
CA TRP A 71 6.43 1.78 -12.56
C TRP A 71 5.97 1.22 -11.21
N PHE A 72 5.14 1.94 -10.47
CA PHE A 72 4.57 1.44 -9.22
C PHE A 72 3.83 0.13 -9.44
N TYR A 73 3.03 0.04 -10.51
CA TYR A 73 2.35 -1.19 -10.89
C TYR A 73 3.35 -2.33 -11.14
N GLY A 74 4.38 -2.10 -11.96
CA GLY A 74 5.40 -3.12 -12.26
C GLY A 74 6.26 -3.53 -11.05
N TRP A 75 6.63 -2.59 -10.19
CA TRP A 75 7.38 -2.86 -8.95
C TRP A 75 6.57 -3.67 -7.95
N PHE A 76 5.27 -3.40 -7.84
CA PHE A 76 4.43 -4.18 -6.96
C PHE A 76 4.18 -5.58 -7.52
N GLN A 77 4.00 -5.70 -8.83
CA GLN A 77 3.79 -6.98 -9.51
C GLN A 77 5.04 -7.89 -9.53
N SER A 78 6.25 -7.34 -9.36
CA SER A 78 7.48 -8.13 -9.43
C SER A 78 7.65 -9.14 -8.28
N GLY A 79 6.85 -9.04 -7.22
CA GLY A 79 6.90 -9.97 -6.08
C GLY A 79 8.13 -9.81 -5.17
N ASN A 80 8.96 -8.78 -5.38
CA ASN A 80 10.07 -8.48 -4.48
C ASN A 80 9.56 -7.68 -3.28
N GLU A 81 9.76 -8.18 -2.06
CA GLU A 81 9.16 -7.57 -0.87
C GLU A 81 9.66 -6.13 -0.69
N GLY A 82 10.97 -5.90 -0.82
CA GLY A 82 11.57 -4.56 -0.74
C GLY A 82 10.93 -3.53 -1.69
N MET A 83 10.63 -3.94 -2.93
CA MET A 83 9.93 -3.09 -3.91
C MET A 83 8.44 -2.91 -3.61
N GLN A 84 7.77 -3.96 -3.14
CA GLN A 84 6.37 -3.86 -2.70
C GLN A 84 6.24 -2.90 -1.51
N PHE A 85 7.12 -3.01 -0.50
CA PHE A 85 7.20 -2.08 0.63
C PHE A 85 7.44 -0.64 0.16
N PHE A 86 8.31 -0.46 -0.83
CA PHE A 86 8.56 0.84 -1.42
C PHE A 86 7.30 1.47 -2.02
N VAL A 87 6.52 0.71 -2.78
CA VAL A 87 5.25 1.18 -3.35
C VAL A 87 4.20 1.42 -2.27
N LEU A 88 4.09 0.51 -1.28
CA LEU A 88 3.13 0.60 -0.18
C LEU A 88 3.28 1.88 0.64
N ARG A 89 4.51 2.39 0.80
CA ARG A 89 4.76 3.68 1.47
C ARG A 89 3.99 4.85 0.85
N TYR A 90 3.80 4.86 -0.47
CA TYR A 90 3.13 5.95 -1.18
C TYR A 90 1.62 5.75 -1.32
N VAL A 91 1.07 4.62 -0.86
CA VAL A 91 -0.38 4.35 -0.91
C VAL A 91 -1.22 5.42 -0.23
N PRO A 92 -0.86 5.97 0.95
CA PRO A 92 -1.63 7.04 1.58
C PRO A 92 -1.73 8.28 0.68
N VAL A 93 -0.61 8.69 0.08
CA VAL A 93 -0.55 9.82 -0.84
C VAL A 93 -1.32 9.52 -2.13
N MET A 94 -1.18 8.30 -2.69
CA MET A 94 -1.95 7.87 -3.87
C MET A 94 -3.45 7.89 -3.61
N ALA A 95 -3.89 7.37 -2.47
CA ALA A 95 -5.30 7.34 -2.07
C ALA A 95 -5.87 8.77 -1.93
N TRP A 96 -5.14 9.66 -1.25
CA TRP A 96 -5.53 11.06 -1.12
C TRP A 96 -5.63 11.76 -2.47
N LEU A 97 -4.59 11.65 -3.31
CA LEU A 97 -4.56 12.29 -4.64
C LEU A 97 -5.64 11.70 -5.55
N TYR A 98 -5.88 10.39 -5.47
CA TYR A 98 -6.97 9.74 -6.19
C TYR A 98 -8.32 10.29 -5.76
N LEU A 99 -8.63 10.32 -4.47
CA LEU A 99 -9.92 10.82 -3.97
C LEU A 99 -10.13 12.30 -4.31
N SER A 100 -9.15 13.15 -3.99
CA SER A 100 -9.23 14.60 -4.23
C SER A 100 -9.39 14.94 -5.71
N ARG A 101 -8.65 14.29 -6.62
CA ARG A 101 -8.73 14.55 -8.06
C ARG A 101 -9.96 13.91 -8.70
N SER A 102 -10.38 12.74 -8.22
CA SER A 102 -11.56 12.06 -8.72
C SER A 102 -12.86 12.80 -8.37
N ALA A 103 -12.85 13.63 -7.33
CA ALA A 103 -13.97 14.51 -6.96
C ALA A 103 -14.16 15.69 -7.92
N VAL A 104 -13.14 16.01 -8.73
CA VAL A 104 -13.15 17.11 -9.72
C VAL A 104 -13.13 16.55 -11.15
N ASP A 105 -13.55 15.29 -11.34
CA ASP A 105 -13.59 14.58 -12.63
C ASP A 105 -12.29 14.59 -13.45
N VAL A 106 -11.14 14.68 -12.76
CA VAL A 106 -9.83 14.54 -13.39
C VAL A 106 -9.55 13.05 -13.66
N ASN A 107 -8.99 12.73 -14.83
CA ASN A 107 -8.58 11.36 -15.16
C ASN A 107 -7.49 10.88 -14.19
N VAL A 108 -7.82 9.85 -13.40
CA VAL A 108 -6.94 9.21 -12.41
C VAL A 108 -6.81 7.69 -12.61
N ALA A 109 -7.00 7.22 -13.85
CA ALA A 109 -7.00 5.79 -14.18
C ALA A 109 -5.70 5.05 -13.81
N GLY A 110 -4.56 5.75 -13.81
CA GLY A 110 -3.28 5.19 -13.38
C GLY A 110 -3.21 4.94 -11.88
N PHE A 111 -3.70 5.87 -11.04
CA PHE A 111 -3.80 5.63 -9.61
C PHE A 111 -4.81 4.53 -9.28
N GLU A 112 -5.94 4.52 -9.99
CA GLU A 112 -6.97 3.48 -9.83
C GLU A 112 -6.40 2.08 -10.09
N ALA A 113 -5.60 1.92 -11.16
CA ALA A 113 -4.96 0.65 -11.49
C ALA A 113 -3.97 0.18 -10.41
N CYS A 114 -3.15 1.08 -9.86
CA CYS A 114 -2.23 0.75 -8.78
C CYS A 114 -2.96 0.35 -7.50
N LEU A 115 -3.97 1.13 -7.08
CA LEU A 115 -4.75 0.85 -5.87
C LEU A 115 -5.52 -0.48 -6.00
N LYS A 116 -6.07 -0.77 -7.17
CA LYS A 116 -6.71 -2.06 -7.49
C LYS A 116 -5.76 -3.23 -7.32
N LEU A 117 -4.56 -3.13 -7.90
CA LEU A 117 -3.56 -4.19 -7.81
C LEU A 117 -3.23 -4.51 -6.35
N ILE A 118 -3.00 -3.46 -5.54
CA ILE A 118 -2.65 -3.58 -4.12
C ILE A 118 -3.81 -4.17 -3.30
N CYS A 119 -5.04 -3.74 -3.58
CA CYS A 119 -6.23 -4.26 -2.92
C CYS A 119 -6.48 -5.74 -3.28
N ASN A 120 -6.31 -6.11 -4.55
CA ASN A 120 -6.49 -7.49 -5.02
C ASN A 120 -5.43 -8.44 -4.47
N ASP A 121 -4.19 -7.97 -4.31
CA ASP A 121 -3.14 -8.73 -3.62
C ASP A 121 -3.49 -9.03 -2.16
N LEU A 122 -4.15 -8.10 -1.46
CA LEU A 122 -4.60 -8.33 -0.08
C LEU A 122 -5.68 -9.40 -0.03
N ALA A 123 -6.64 -9.33 -0.96
CA ALA A 123 -7.71 -10.30 -1.08
C ALA A 123 -7.16 -11.71 -1.40
N ALA A 124 -6.12 -11.79 -2.23
CA ALA A 124 -5.45 -13.06 -2.55
C ALA A 124 -4.71 -13.65 -1.33
N GLN A 125 -4.11 -12.81 -0.48
CA GLN A 125 -3.41 -13.25 0.74
C GLN A 125 -4.37 -13.65 1.88
N LYS A 126 -5.56 -13.05 1.95
CA LYS A 126 -6.58 -13.38 2.96
C LYS A 126 -7.40 -14.61 2.55
N THR A 127 -6.80 -15.79 2.61
CA THR A 127 -7.56 -17.04 2.51
C THR A 127 -8.21 -17.37 3.86
N GLY A 128 -9.30 -16.69 4.22
CA GLY A 128 -10.11 -16.99 5.40
C GLY A 128 -10.55 -15.77 6.22
N THR A 129 -11.48 -15.99 7.16
CA THR A 129 -11.95 -14.96 8.09
C THR A 129 -10.88 -14.66 9.13
N ALA A 130 -10.36 -13.43 9.16
CA ALA A 130 -9.45 -12.99 10.21
C ALA A 130 -10.25 -12.82 11.53
N ALA A 131 -10.13 -13.79 12.44
CA ALA A 131 -10.71 -13.72 13.77
C ALA A 131 -9.59 -13.50 14.80
N PHE A 132 -9.76 -12.52 15.69
CA PHE A 132 -8.92 -12.37 16.87
C PHE A 132 -9.72 -12.77 18.11
N SER A 133 -9.10 -13.51 19.03
CA SER A 133 -9.74 -13.82 20.31
C SER A 133 -9.62 -12.61 21.23
N ILE A 134 -10.73 -12.20 21.83
CA ILE A 134 -10.70 -11.20 22.91
C ILE A 134 -10.22 -11.92 24.18
N PRO A 135 -9.10 -11.49 24.79
CA PRO A 135 -8.65 -12.09 26.04
C PRO A 135 -9.61 -11.72 27.17
N ASP A 136 -10.03 -12.72 27.94
CA ASP A 136 -10.84 -12.56 29.15
C ASP A 136 -9.94 -12.69 30.38
N LEU A 137 -10.04 -11.75 31.32
CA LEU A 137 -9.27 -11.77 32.58
C LEU A 137 -9.62 -12.97 33.46
N ALA A 138 -10.80 -13.56 33.28
CA ALA A 138 -11.19 -14.80 33.96
C ALA A 138 -10.51 -16.06 33.40
N VAL A 139 -9.83 -15.94 32.26
CA VAL A 139 -9.08 -17.03 31.63
C VAL A 139 -7.58 -16.82 31.90
N PRO A 140 -6.88 -17.79 32.49
CA PRO A 140 -5.45 -17.66 32.71
C PRO A 140 -4.73 -17.49 31.36
N SER A 141 -3.78 -16.57 31.33
CA SER A 141 -2.93 -16.27 30.17
C SER A 141 -1.47 -16.43 30.54
N ASP A 142 -0.57 -16.39 29.55
CA ASP A 142 0.87 -16.50 29.78
C ASP A 142 1.42 -15.44 30.76
N PHE A 143 0.67 -14.35 30.98
CA PHE A 143 1.03 -13.26 31.88
C PHE A 143 0.20 -13.22 33.18
N HIS A 144 -0.81 -14.09 33.33
CA HIS A 144 -1.72 -14.08 34.48
C HIS A 144 -2.23 -15.49 34.78
N SER A 145 -1.86 -16.03 35.94
CA SER A 145 -2.38 -17.31 36.44
C SER A 145 -3.28 -17.05 37.65
N ASP A 146 -4.59 -17.07 37.44
CA ASP A 146 -5.53 -17.14 38.56
C ASP A 146 -5.56 -18.58 39.10
N ASN A 147 -5.12 -18.76 40.34
CA ASN A 147 -5.15 -20.04 41.06
C ASN A 147 -6.58 -20.53 41.41
N HIS A 148 -7.62 -19.94 40.85
CA HIS A 148 -9.01 -20.35 41.05
C HIS A 148 -9.64 -20.73 39.72
N SER A 149 -9.78 -22.04 39.52
CA SER A 149 -10.45 -22.66 38.37
C SER A 149 -11.89 -22.16 38.24
N ALA A 150 -12.14 -21.22 37.34
CA ALA A 150 -13.46 -20.90 36.84
C ALA A 150 -13.61 -21.49 35.42
N SER A 151 -14.72 -22.20 35.21
CA SER A 151 -15.09 -22.87 33.95
C SER A 151 -14.94 -21.92 32.74
N ALA A 152 -13.98 -22.21 31.86
CA ALA A 152 -13.66 -21.40 30.68
C ALA A 152 -14.79 -21.45 29.65
N ALA A 153 -15.57 -20.37 29.56
CA ALA A 153 -16.34 -20.03 28.37
C ALA A 153 -15.56 -18.96 27.61
N THR A 154 -14.66 -19.38 26.72
CA THR A 154 -14.01 -18.45 25.79
C THR A 154 -15.09 -17.88 24.87
N ASN A 155 -15.46 -16.62 25.08
CA ASN A 155 -16.29 -15.89 24.13
C ASN A 155 -15.44 -15.56 22.90
N THR A 156 -15.32 -16.52 21.99
CA THR A 156 -14.76 -16.27 20.66
C THR A 156 -15.70 -15.32 19.94
N PHE A 157 -15.44 -14.02 20.05
CA PHE A 157 -15.99 -13.06 19.13
C PHE A 157 -15.29 -13.29 17.79
N ALA A 158 -15.91 -14.10 16.93
CA ALA A 158 -15.73 -13.86 15.52
C ALA A 158 -16.17 -12.42 15.29
N PHE A 159 -15.25 -11.54 14.91
CA PHE A 159 -15.64 -10.31 14.23
C PHE A 159 -16.30 -10.77 12.94
N LYS A 160 -17.60 -11.06 13.03
CA LYS A 160 -18.46 -11.04 11.87
C LYS A 160 -18.46 -9.56 11.55
N ASP A 161 -17.57 -9.17 10.63
CA ASP A 161 -17.68 -7.91 9.92
C ASP A 161 -19.18 -7.65 9.74
N CYS A 162 -19.65 -6.48 10.15
CA CYS A 162 -21.02 -6.05 9.89
C CYS A 162 -21.23 -6.17 8.38
N ASP A 163 -21.75 -7.32 7.95
CA ASP A 163 -21.97 -7.77 6.59
C ASP A 163 -21.76 -6.67 5.52
N PRO A 164 -20.56 -6.51 4.94
CA PRO A 164 -20.45 -6.10 3.57
C PRO A 164 -20.40 -7.39 2.77
N ARG A 165 -21.56 -7.95 2.41
CA ARG A 165 -21.72 -9.09 1.48
C ARG A 165 -20.53 -10.07 1.44
N SER A 166 -20.73 -11.29 1.95
CA SER A 166 -20.12 -12.54 1.46
C SER A 166 -18.92 -12.40 0.48
N PRO A 167 -17.74 -13.01 0.73
CA PRO A 167 -16.48 -12.83 -0.03
C PRO A 167 -16.53 -13.19 -1.54
N SER A 168 -17.72 -13.45 -2.06
CA SER A 168 -18.06 -13.45 -3.48
C SER A 168 -18.28 -12.05 -4.07
N SER A 169 -18.51 -11.00 -3.27
CA SER A 169 -18.95 -9.69 -3.78
C SER A 169 -17.90 -8.58 -3.77
N GLU A 170 -17.01 -8.53 -2.78
CA GLU A 170 -15.96 -7.49 -2.71
C GLU A 170 -14.84 -7.73 -3.72
N THR A 171 -14.51 -9.01 -3.99
CA THR A 171 -13.54 -9.41 -5.00
C THR A 171 -14.09 -9.27 -6.43
N GLU A 172 -15.42 -9.39 -6.61
CA GLU A 172 -16.09 -9.07 -7.89
C GLU A 172 -16.30 -7.56 -8.10
N LEU A 173 -16.38 -6.76 -7.02
CA LEU A 173 -16.57 -5.31 -7.09
C LEU A 173 -15.38 -4.58 -7.73
N LEU A 174 -14.18 -5.17 -7.65
CA LEU A 174 -12.91 -4.63 -8.13
C LEU A 174 -12.31 -5.49 -9.26
N GLY A 175 -13.17 -6.07 -10.09
CA GLY A 175 -12.75 -6.60 -11.39
C GLY A 175 -12.10 -5.53 -12.28
N ASN A 176 -11.69 -5.90 -13.49
CA ASN A 176 -11.07 -4.99 -14.46
C ASN A 176 -11.99 -3.83 -14.93
N ALA A 177 -13.23 -3.76 -14.44
CA ALA A 177 -14.19 -2.71 -14.72
C ALA A 177 -13.82 -1.39 -14.01
N ALA A 178 -14.31 -0.26 -14.54
CA ALA A 178 -14.11 1.06 -13.93
C ALA A 178 -14.77 1.15 -12.54
N VAL A 179 -14.07 1.75 -11.56
CA VAL A 179 -14.57 1.89 -10.19
C VAL A 179 -15.65 2.95 -10.13
N LYS A 180 -16.82 2.59 -9.59
CA LYS A 180 -17.91 3.54 -9.42
C LYS A 180 -17.53 4.57 -8.35
N PRO A 181 -18.03 5.83 -8.42
CA PRO A 181 -17.74 6.87 -7.42
C PRO A 181 -17.95 6.42 -5.96
N VAL A 182 -18.98 5.61 -5.70
CA VAL A 182 -19.33 5.07 -4.37
C VAL A 182 -18.30 4.04 -3.87
N GLU A 183 -17.60 3.37 -4.77
CA GLU A 183 -16.64 2.30 -4.46
C GLU A 183 -15.21 2.86 -4.27
N ARG A 184 -14.97 4.13 -4.67
CA ARG A 184 -13.64 4.78 -4.59
C ARG A 184 -13.08 4.86 -3.17
N PRO A 185 -13.86 5.23 -2.13
CA PRO A 185 -13.35 5.22 -0.77
C PRO A 185 -13.01 3.81 -0.29
N LEU A 186 -13.84 2.81 -0.64
CA LEU A 186 -13.63 1.42 -0.25
C LEU A 186 -12.33 0.85 -0.85
N LEU A 187 -12.05 1.17 -2.12
CA LEU A 187 -10.77 0.85 -2.77
C LEU A 187 -9.57 1.42 -1.99
N CYS A 188 -9.67 2.68 -1.56
CA CYS A 188 -8.59 3.32 -0.79
C CYS A 188 -8.39 2.64 0.57
N VAL A 189 -9.47 2.31 1.26
CA VAL A 189 -9.43 1.59 2.54
C VAL A 189 -8.80 0.21 2.38
N GLY A 190 -9.20 -0.55 1.36
CA GLY A 190 -8.62 -1.87 1.05
C GLY A 190 -7.12 -1.79 0.77
N ALA A 191 -6.68 -0.78 0.01
CA ALA A 191 -5.26 -0.56 -0.24
C ALA A 191 -4.49 -0.13 1.02
N LEU A 192 -5.06 0.73 1.88
CA LEU A 192 -4.46 1.15 3.14
C LEU A 192 -4.32 0.00 4.14
N GLN A 193 -5.24 -0.97 4.11
CA GLN A 193 -5.20 -2.13 5.00
C GLN A 193 -3.94 -3.00 4.81
N GLN A 194 -3.33 -3.00 3.61
CA GLN A 194 -2.03 -3.65 3.35
C GLN A 194 -0.86 -3.03 4.13
N ILE A 195 -0.98 -1.77 4.54
CA ILE A 195 0.09 -1.02 5.23
C ILE A 195 0.08 -1.32 6.73
N LEU A 196 -1.10 -1.49 7.33
CA LEU A 196 -1.27 -1.68 8.78
C LEU A 196 -0.36 -2.75 9.40
N PRO A 197 -0.24 -4.00 8.88
CA PRO A 197 0.67 -4.99 9.45
C PRO A 197 2.15 -4.61 9.32
N ARG A 198 2.45 -3.65 8.43
CA ARG A 198 3.79 -3.23 8.02
C ARG A 198 4.16 -1.84 8.55
N LEU A 199 3.32 -1.26 9.41
CA LEU A 199 3.47 0.12 9.89
C LEU A 199 4.83 0.36 10.57
N HIS A 200 5.32 -0.65 11.30
CA HIS A 200 6.62 -0.61 11.99
C HIS A 200 7.84 -0.52 11.04
N LEU A 201 7.66 -0.85 9.76
CA LEU A 201 8.72 -0.82 8.75
C LEU A 201 8.73 0.48 7.95
N LEU A 202 7.74 1.37 8.13
CA LEU A 202 7.69 2.64 7.42
C LEU A 202 8.70 3.64 8.02
N PRO A 203 9.52 4.32 7.19
CA PRO A 203 10.32 5.46 7.61
C PRO A 203 9.42 6.60 8.09
N GLU A 204 9.94 7.41 9.01
CA GLU A 204 9.24 8.52 9.67
C GLU A 204 8.50 9.45 8.69
N ALA A 205 9.12 9.81 7.57
CA ALA A 205 8.47 10.67 6.57
C ALA A 205 7.19 10.06 5.96
N GLY A 206 7.03 8.73 5.99
CA GLY A 206 5.82 8.04 5.50
C GLY A 206 4.73 8.00 6.57
N LEU A 207 5.12 7.85 7.84
CA LEU A 207 4.22 8.01 8.97
C LEU A 207 3.68 9.45 9.04
N LEU A 208 4.54 10.45 8.82
CA LEU A 208 4.15 11.85 8.78
C LEU A 208 3.18 12.15 7.64
N GLN A 209 3.37 11.53 6.46
CA GLN A 209 2.40 11.62 5.36
C GLN A 209 1.05 11.01 5.73
N ILE A 210 1.01 9.86 6.40
CA ILE A 210 -0.25 9.28 6.90
C ILE A 210 -0.95 10.24 7.87
N CYS A 211 -0.20 10.81 8.83
CA CYS A 211 -0.76 11.75 9.81
C CYS A 211 -1.27 13.04 9.17
N THR A 212 -0.55 13.58 8.19
CA THR A 212 -0.94 14.84 7.51
C THR A 212 -2.19 14.67 6.65
N LEU A 213 -2.39 13.47 6.08
CA LEU A 213 -3.53 13.17 5.21
C LEU A 213 -4.75 12.66 5.99
N GLY A 214 -4.57 12.17 7.21
CA GLY A 214 -5.63 11.68 8.09
C GLY A 214 -6.20 12.73 9.06
N ALA A 215 -5.57 13.91 9.16
CA ALA A 215 -6.01 15.05 9.97
C ALA A 215 -7.01 15.94 9.19
#